data_AF-A0A350KPQ6-F1
#
_entry.id   AF-A0A350KPQ6-F1
#
_cell.length_a   1.000
_cell.length_b   1.000
_cell.length_c   1.000
_cell.angle_alpha   90.00
_cell.angle_beta   90.00
_cell.angle_gamma   90.00
#
_symmetry.space_group_name_H-M   'P 1'
#
loop_
_entity.id
_entity.type
_entity.pdbx_description
1 polymer ?
#
loop_
_entity_poly.entity_id
_entity_poly.type
_entity_poly.pdbx_seq_one_letter_code
_entity_poly.pdbx_strand_id
1 'polypeptide(L)'
;MKYGEYPVYDALGVELTHPVKCQDKTLKKGHVLTSSDIGRLKYAGIKTVVGARFSSNDIHPETAADILLKTMVGDYLRYTLPDESGYCEIFADIDGVFAFDPDRLKRL
;
A
#
# COMPACT_ATOMS: atom_id res chain seq x y z
N MET A 1 -0.39 10.09 5.83
CA MET A 1 0.63 9.48 4.96
C MET A 1 0.96 10.50 3.90
N LYS A 2 2.23 10.73 3.58
CA LYS A 2 2.59 11.60 2.45
C LYS A 2 3.10 10.73 1.30
N TYR A 3 2.34 10.67 0.22
CA TYR A 3 2.74 10.00 -1.02
C TYR A 3 3.34 11.03 -1.98
N GLY A 4 4.38 10.66 -2.72
CA GLY A 4 4.91 11.50 -3.77
C GLY A 4 6.29 11.08 -4.24
N GLU A 5 6.88 11.97 -5.03
CA GLU A 5 8.28 11.86 -5.44
C GLU A 5 9.18 12.51 -4.39
N TYR A 6 10.22 11.78 -3.98
CA TYR A 6 11.19 12.19 -2.98
C TYR A 6 12.57 12.26 -3.62
N PRO A 7 13.32 13.35 -3.46
CA PRO A 7 14.72 13.35 -3.80
C PRO A 7 15.49 12.41 -2.87
N VAL A 8 16.48 11.68 -3.38
CA VAL A 8 17.17 10.62 -2.64
C VAL A 8 17.81 11.12 -1.32
N TYR A 9 18.22 12.39 -1.25
CA TYR A 9 18.75 12.97 -0.01
C TYR A 9 17.71 13.15 1.10
N ASP A 10 16.42 13.18 0.76
CA ASP A 10 15.26 13.25 1.66
C ASP A 10 14.34 12.04 1.44
N ALA A 11 14.90 10.87 1.11
CA ALA A 11 14.11 9.66 0.92
C ALA A 11 14.22 8.66 2.08
N LEU A 12 14.93 9.01 3.17
CA LEU A 12 15.04 8.15 4.35
C LEU A 12 13.65 7.89 4.96
N GLY A 13 13.35 6.63 5.26
CA GLY A 13 12.07 6.21 5.82
C GLY A 13 10.90 6.26 4.83
N VAL A 14 11.15 6.54 3.55
CA VAL A 14 10.13 6.42 2.50
C VAL A 14 10.00 4.95 2.11
N GLU A 15 8.77 4.47 2.09
CA GLU A 15 8.40 3.16 1.56
C GLU A 15 8.21 3.23 0.05
N LEU A 16 8.93 2.40 -0.70
CA LEU A 16 8.89 2.41 -2.16
C LEU A 16 7.58 1.85 -2.70
N THR A 17 6.95 2.55 -3.65
CA THR A 17 5.72 2.09 -4.30
C THR A 17 5.99 1.25 -5.56
N HIS A 18 7.18 1.38 -6.12
CA HIS A 18 7.66 0.60 -7.25
C HIS A 18 9.07 0.07 -6.97
N PRO A 19 9.43 -1.09 -7.52
CA PRO A 19 10.78 -1.59 -7.38
C PRO A 19 11.79 -0.62 -8.02
N VAL A 20 12.90 -0.39 -7.33
CA VAL A 20 13.99 0.48 -7.80
C VAL A 20 15.23 -0.38 -7.98
N LYS A 21 15.76 -0.39 -9.21
CA LYS A 21 16.97 -1.14 -9.54
C LYS A 21 18.20 -0.30 -9.20
N CYS A 22 18.91 -0.68 -8.15
CA CYS A 22 20.28 -0.26 -7.89
C CYS A 22 21.22 -1.26 -8.56
N GLN A 23 22.37 -0.82 -9.06
CA GLN A 23 23.30 -1.60 -9.90
C GLN A 23 23.37 -3.11 -9.54
N ASP A 24 23.68 -3.40 -8.28
CA ASP A 24 23.91 -4.73 -7.70
C ASP A 24 22.66 -5.37 -7.06
N LYS A 25 21.58 -4.59 -6.84
CA LYS A 25 20.39 -5.05 -6.10
C LYS A 25 19.13 -4.32 -6.52
N THR A 26 18.03 -5.07 -6.65
CA THR A 26 16.69 -4.46 -6.78
C THR A 26 16.06 -4.29 -5.40
N LEU A 27 15.72 -3.05 -5.05
CA LEU A 27 14.87 -2.74 -3.91
C LEU A 27 13.41 -3.00 -4.34
N LYS A 28 12.68 -3.82 -3.60
CA LYS A 28 11.31 -4.21 -3.96
C LYS A 28 10.30 -3.12 -3.56
N LYS A 29 9.10 -3.17 -4.14
CA LYS A 29 7.92 -2.46 -3.62
C LYS A 29 7.70 -2.84 -2.14
N GLY A 30 7.29 -1.88 -1.33
CA GLY A 30 7.12 -2.04 0.13
C GLY A 30 8.42 -1.93 0.93
N HIS A 31 9.57 -1.76 0.29
CA HIS A 31 10.84 -1.58 1.01
C HIS A 31 10.94 -0.17 1.59
N VAL A 32 11.10 -0.09 2.92
CA VAL A 32 11.36 1.17 3.63
C VAL A 32 12.83 1.53 3.51
N LEU A 33 13.13 2.70 2.93
CA LEU A 33 14.49 3.13 2.66
C LEU A 33 15.28 3.40 3.95
N THR A 34 16.40 2.69 4.10
CA THR A 34 17.37 2.90 5.17
C THR A 34 18.54 3.77 4.72
N SER A 35 19.37 4.24 5.65
CA SER A 35 20.57 5.02 5.33
C SER A 35 21.53 4.29 4.37
N SER A 36 21.61 2.95 4.45
CA SER A 36 22.40 2.14 3.52
C SER A 36 21.84 2.18 2.10
N ASP A 37 20.50 2.11 1.97
CA ASP A 37 19.83 2.17 0.67
C ASP A 37 19.99 3.55 0.02
N ILE A 38 19.95 4.63 0.82
CA ILE A 38 20.23 5.99 0.32
C ILE A 38 21.64 6.06 -0.28
N GLY A 39 22.64 5.49 0.38
CA GLY A 39 24.01 5.42 -0.15
C GLY A 39 24.09 4.67 -1.49
N ARG A 40 23.39 3.54 -1.60
CA ARG A 40 23.32 2.75 -2.85
C ARG A 40 22.60 3.50 -3.97
N LEU A 41 21.47 4.13 -3.68
CA LEU A 41 20.72 4.92 -4.65
C LEU A 41 21.57 6.07 -5.20
N LYS A 42 22.32 6.76 -4.33
CA LYS A 42 23.28 7.80 -4.74
C LYS A 42 24.40 7.25 -5.62
N TYR A 43 25.01 6.13 -5.22
CA TYR A 43 26.07 5.48 -6.00
C TYR A 43 25.57 5.01 -7.38
N ALA A 44 24.31 4.56 -7.45
CA ALA A 44 23.64 4.19 -8.69
C ALA A 44 23.22 5.39 -9.55
N GLY A 45 23.44 6.64 -9.10
CA GLY A 45 23.08 7.86 -9.83
C GLY A 45 21.58 8.20 -9.82
N ILE A 46 20.79 7.55 -8.97
CA ILE A 46 19.35 7.79 -8.85
C ILE A 46 19.13 9.09 -8.08
N LYS A 47 18.33 10.00 -8.65
CA LYS A 47 18.08 11.33 -8.07
C LYS A 47 16.81 11.38 -7.24
N THR A 48 15.78 10.67 -7.66
CA THR A 48 14.46 10.67 -7.05
C THR A 48 13.88 9.26 -6.98
N VAL A 49 12.98 9.04 -6.03
CA VAL A 49 12.22 7.80 -5.84
C VAL A 49 10.76 8.15 -5.59
N VAL A 50 9.84 7.27 -5.99
CA VAL A 50 8.41 7.43 -5.72
C VAL A 50 8.03 6.51 -4.57
N GLY A 51 7.32 7.04 -3.59
CA GLY A 51 7.00 6.31 -2.39
C GLY A 51 6.07 7.05 -1.44
N ALA A 52 5.88 6.46 -0.27
CA ALA A 52 5.11 7.04 0.81
C ALA A 52 5.96 7.18 2.08
N ARG A 53 5.88 8.33 2.75
CA ARG A 53 6.40 8.50 4.12
C ARG A 53 5.23 8.43 5.10
N PHE A 54 5.30 7.48 6.02
CA PHE A 54 4.33 7.28 7.09
C PHE A 54 4.74 8.05 8.35
N SER A 55 3.76 8.64 9.03
CA SER A 55 3.89 9.18 10.38
C SER A 55 3.30 8.21 11.40
N SER A 56 3.54 8.44 12.69
CA SER A 56 3.02 7.57 13.75
C SER A 56 1.49 7.50 13.85
N ASN A 57 0.79 8.45 13.24
CA ASN A 57 -0.68 8.51 13.25
C ASN A 57 -1.29 8.01 11.94
N ASP A 58 -0.48 7.46 11.04
CA ASP A 58 -0.94 6.90 9.78
C ASP A 58 -1.18 5.41 9.90
N ILE A 59 -2.17 4.92 9.14
CA ILE A 59 -2.44 3.49 8.96
C ILE A 59 -2.02 3.06 7.57
N HIS A 60 -1.52 1.83 7.45
CA HIS A 60 -1.21 1.24 6.15
C HIS A 60 -2.50 0.91 5.37
N PRO A 61 -2.45 0.95 4.03
CA PRO A 61 -3.60 0.61 3.19
C PRO A 61 -4.22 -0.75 3.51
N GLU A 62 -3.41 -1.76 3.83
CA GLU A 62 -3.87 -3.10 4.20
C GLU A 62 -4.70 -3.08 5.48
N THR A 63 -4.23 -2.34 6.50
CA THR A 63 -4.96 -2.16 7.76
C THR A 63 -6.24 -1.36 7.55
N ALA A 64 -6.19 -0.31 6.73
CA ALA A 64 -7.36 0.51 6.41
C ALA A 64 -8.44 -0.33 5.68
N ALA A 65 -8.02 -1.14 4.69
CA ALA A 65 -8.90 -2.03 3.96
C ALA A 65 -9.52 -3.09 4.89
N ASP A 66 -8.74 -3.70 5.77
CA ASP A 66 -9.24 -4.67 6.76
C ASP A 66 -10.32 -4.06 7.66
N ILE A 67 -10.08 -2.84 8.18
CA ILE A 67 -11.07 -2.12 9.01
C ILE A 67 -12.35 -1.88 8.22
N LEU A 68 -12.26 -1.41 6.97
CA LEU A 68 -13.43 -1.14 6.14
C LEU A 68 -14.20 -2.42 5.83
N LEU A 69 -13.51 -3.47 5.36
CA LEU A 69 -14.15 -4.72 4.95
C LEU A 69 -14.84 -5.43 6.12
N LYS A 70 -14.26 -5.41 7.32
CA LYS A 70 -14.92 -5.91 8.54
C LYS A 70 -16.25 -5.24 8.85
N THR A 71 -16.44 -3.98 8.44
CA THR A 71 -17.71 -3.26 8.65
C THR A 71 -18.72 -3.46 7.52
N MET A 72 -18.26 -3.88 6.33
CA MET A 72 -19.09 -4.08 5.14
C MET A 72 -19.55 -5.54 4.99
N VAL A 73 -18.69 -6.50 5.32
CA VAL A 73 -18.89 -7.93 5.09
C VAL A 73 -19.68 -8.51 6.25
N GLY A 74 -20.92 -8.91 5.97
CA GLY A 74 -21.81 -9.58 6.92
C GLY A 74 -21.79 -11.10 6.77
N ASP A 75 -22.82 -11.75 7.32
CA ASP A 75 -22.97 -13.20 7.25
C ASP A 75 -22.96 -13.70 5.79
N TYR A 76 -22.39 -14.89 5.59
CA TYR A 76 -22.28 -15.59 4.30
C TYR A 76 -21.40 -14.93 3.23
N LEU A 77 -20.62 -13.92 3.62
CA LEU A 77 -19.61 -13.29 2.79
C LEU A 77 -18.23 -13.46 3.44
N ARG A 78 -17.20 -13.58 2.60
CA ARG A 78 -15.79 -13.52 3.01
C ARG A 78 -15.05 -12.49 2.16
N TYR A 79 -13.95 -11.95 2.69
CA TYR A 79 -13.11 -11.03 1.93
C TYR A 79 -11.63 -11.41 1.99
N THR A 80 -10.87 -10.87 1.05
CA THR A 80 -9.41 -10.94 1.03
C THR A 80 -8.82 -9.59 1.40
N LEU A 81 -7.64 -9.62 2.04
CA LEU A 81 -6.81 -8.41 2.17
C LEU A 81 -6.21 -8.03 0.80
N PRO A 82 -5.74 -6.78 0.63
CA PRO A 82 -5.17 -6.35 -0.65
C PRO A 82 -4.07 -7.29 -1.12
N ASP A 83 -4.15 -7.70 -2.38
CA ASP A 83 -3.09 -8.45 -3.06
C ASP A 83 -1.96 -7.51 -3.55
N GLU A 84 -0.97 -8.03 -4.28
CA GLU A 84 0.12 -7.20 -4.83
C GLU A 84 -0.40 -6.11 -5.80
N SER A 85 -1.56 -6.35 -6.43
CA SER A 85 -2.28 -5.44 -7.31
C SER A 85 -3.00 -4.33 -6.54
N GLY A 86 -3.19 -4.50 -5.23
CA GLY A 86 -3.84 -3.54 -4.34
C GLY A 86 -5.36 -3.69 -4.29
N TYR A 87 -5.92 -4.79 -4.79
CA TYR A 87 -7.36 -5.04 -4.76
C TYR A 87 -7.74 -6.00 -3.63
N CYS A 88 -8.86 -5.70 -2.98
CA CYS A 88 -9.57 -6.64 -2.13
C CYS A 88 -10.74 -7.23 -2.90
N GLU A 89 -11.11 -8.44 -2.55
CA GLU A 89 -12.26 -9.13 -3.15
C GLU A 89 -13.25 -9.51 -2.06
N ILE A 90 -14.54 -9.52 -2.41
CA ILE A 90 -15.62 -10.04 -1.56
C ILE A 90 -16.24 -11.21 -2.30
N PHE A 91 -16.34 -12.35 -1.62
CA PHE A 91 -16.91 -13.58 -2.14
C PHE A 91 -18.17 -13.94 -1.38
N ALA A 92 -19.14 -14.50 -2.09
CA ALA A 92 -20.26 -15.20 -1.47
C ALA A 92 -19.84 -16.63 -1.10
N ASP A 93 -20.12 -17.03 0.14
CA ASP A 93 -19.91 -18.41 0.60
C ASP A 93 -21.12 -19.31 0.36
N ILE A 94 -22.26 -18.70 -0.01
CA ILE A 94 -23.50 -19.40 -0.38
C ILE A 94 -24.09 -18.80 -1.65
N ASP A 95 -24.97 -19.56 -2.30
CA ASP A 95 -25.78 -19.05 -3.41
C ASP A 95 -26.80 -18.02 -2.92
N GLY A 96 -26.95 -16.92 -3.66
CA GLY A 96 -27.87 -15.85 -3.31
C GLY A 96 -27.84 -14.68 -4.28
N VAL A 97 -28.52 -13.60 -3.88
CA VAL A 97 -28.54 -12.33 -4.64
C VAL A 97 -27.73 -11.30 -3.87
N PHE A 98 -26.74 -10.70 -4.53
CA PHE A 98 -25.99 -9.58 -3.95
C PHE A 98 -26.90 -8.35 -3.82
N ALA A 99 -27.06 -7.86 -2.59
CA ALA A 99 -27.79 -6.65 -2.26
C ALA A 99 -26.91 -5.71 -1.43
N PHE A 100 -26.92 -4.43 -1.77
CA PHE A 100 -26.18 -3.40 -1.02
C PHE A 100 -26.95 -2.08 -1.04
N ASP A 101 -26.63 -1.22 -0.06
CA ASP A 101 -27.15 0.15 0.02
C ASP A 101 -26.14 1.11 -0.64
N PRO A 102 -26.49 1.73 -1.80
CA PRO A 102 -25.59 2.64 -2.50
C PRO A 102 -25.24 3.90 -1.71
N ASP A 103 -26.17 4.40 -0.87
CA ASP A 103 -25.94 5.61 -0.10
C ASP A 103 -25.08 5.34 1.13
N ARG A 104 -25.20 4.14 1.72
CA ARG A 104 -24.25 3.67 2.74
C ARG A 104 -22.83 3.54 2.17
N LEU A 105 -22.68 3.00 0.95
CA LEU A 105 -21.37 2.84 0.31
C LEU A 105 -20.68 4.19 0.04
N LYS A 106 -21.44 5.21 -0.39
CA LYS A 106 -20.89 6.55 -0.72
C LYS A 106 -20.44 7.36 0.51
N ARG A 107 -20.88 7.00 1.71
CA ARG A 107 -20.57 7.73 2.96
C ARG A 107 -19.32 7.20 3.69
N LEU A 108 -18.74 6.11 3.21
CA LEU A 108 -17.47 5.55 3.69
C LEU A 108 -16.31 6.36 3.10
#